data_AF-A0A445HKT9-F1
#
_entry.id   AF-A0A445HKT9-F1
#
_cell.length_a   1.000
_cell.length_b   1.000
_cell.length_c   1.000
_cell.angle_alpha   90.00
_cell.angle_beta   90.00
_cell.angle_gamma   90.00
#
_symmetry.space_group_name_H-M   'P 1'
#
loop_
_entity.id
_entity.type
_entity.pdbx_description
1 polymer ?
#
loop_
_entity_poly.entity_id
_entity_poly.type
_entity_poly.pdbx_seq_one_letter_code
_entity_poly.pdbx_strand_id
1 'polypeptide(L)'
;MQECYLAWRGAFVMYPWSLVKRVKRCWDRIKTWLTNHFPEAEATLCKGATEADIQELENVLKVKLPLPTRILYRFHNGQEFAKADPETSTFGRSLGLIGGYSFYGHLVNVYLLPICQIILETQQTRRRLSFLRRSKYVLVAASSTYSRKLFFLNCTNGQLYVGTRSPLTERDIIPCVPHDLISLHQELNSSEQQDAMLLWLEEHGRRLEHGFIKLHDEGNGKSINLFPEEPHICSTAVTNGVKVRASALVIPELMDLQDDLGEYLFAYSIRLSLEPQGCIINGMSFSSCQLHWRHWIIRANDIVISDVNGKAVIGQFPLLRPGAQEFVYQSCTPLPTPSGSIEGSFTFIPGRYAFMLF
;
A
#
# COMPACT_ATOMS: atom_id res chain seq x y z
N MET A 1 25.09 -25.25 -15.98
CA MET A 1 24.56 -23.90 -16.29
C MET A 1 23.71 -23.89 -17.56
N GLN A 2 24.20 -24.46 -18.68
CA GLN A 2 23.44 -24.56 -19.94
C GLN A 2 22.19 -25.46 -19.84
N GLU A 3 22.29 -26.61 -19.16
CA GLU A 3 21.14 -27.53 -18.96
C GLU A 3 20.05 -26.91 -18.07
N CYS A 4 20.42 -26.22 -16.98
CA CYS A 4 19.46 -25.51 -16.13
C CYS A 4 18.74 -24.39 -16.91
N TYR A 5 19.45 -23.68 -17.78
CA TYR A 5 18.87 -22.65 -18.65
C TYR A 5 17.90 -23.25 -19.67
N LEU A 6 18.26 -24.36 -20.30
CA LEU A 6 17.39 -25.07 -21.26
C LEU A 6 16.13 -25.62 -20.59
N ALA A 7 16.27 -26.24 -19.40
CA ALA A 7 15.15 -26.72 -18.61
C ALA A 7 14.21 -25.57 -18.19
N TRP A 8 14.77 -24.44 -17.73
CA TRP A 8 14.00 -23.25 -17.38
C TRP A 8 13.29 -22.65 -18.60
N ARG A 9 13.98 -22.53 -19.75
CA ARG A 9 13.36 -22.07 -21.00
C ARG A 9 12.22 -23.00 -21.45
N GLY A 10 12.42 -24.31 -21.31
CA GLY A 10 11.39 -25.32 -21.59
C GLY A 10 10.15 -25.15 -20.71
N ALA A 11 10.33 -24.81 -19.43
CA ALA A 11 9.23 -24.63 -18.48
C ALA A 11 8.28 -23.44 -18.82
N PHE A 12 8.72 -22.52 -19.69
CA PHE A 12 7.95 -21.36 -20.14
C PHE A 12 7.65 -21.37 -21.64
N VAL A 13 7.93 -22.47 -22.35
CA VAL A 13 7.82 -22.55 -23.82
C VAL A 13 6.43 -22.21 -24.36
N MET A 14 5.38 -22.43 -23.55
CA MET A 14 4.00 -22.11 -23.90
C MET A 14 3.63 -20.63 -23.79
N TYR A 15 4.52 -19.79 -23.27
CA TYR A 15 4.30 -18.36 -23.08
C TYR A 15 5.09 -17.51 -24.07
N PRO A 16 4.57 -16.34 -24.51
CA PRO A 16 5.30 -15.38 -25.31
C PRO A 16 6.58 -14.93 -24.60
N TRP A 17 7.73 -15.13 -25.25
CA TRP A 17 9.03 -14.93 -24.61
C TRP A 17 9.28 -13.48 -24.14
N SER A 18 8.82 -12.51 -24.92
CA SER A 18 8.82 -11.09 -24.58
C SER A 18 8.08 -10.81 -23.27
N LEU A 19 6.89 -11.40 -23.09
CA LEU A 19 6.10 -11.27 -21.87
C LEU A 19 6.78 -11.94 -20.68
N VAL A 20 7.35 -13.15 -20.87
CA VAL A 20 8.16 -13.83 -19.84
C VAL A 20 9.32 -12.95 -19.38
N LYS A 21 10.06 -12.33 -20.31
CA LYS A 21 11.14 -11.38 -19.98
C LYS A 21 10.62 -10.14 -19.23
N ARG A 22 9.47 -9.58 -19.61
CA ARG A 22 8.87 -8.42 -18.94
C ARG A 22 8.51 -8.76 -17.49
N VAL A 23 7.77 -9.85 -17.27
CA VAL A 23 7.38 -10.31 -15.94
C VAL A 23 8.61 -10.67 -15.10
N LYS A 24 9.62 -11.32 -15.68
CA LYS A 24 10.88 -11.57 -14.99
C LYS A 24 11.52 -10.28 -14.49
N ARG A 25 11.63 -9.24 -15.33
CA ARG A 25 12.20 -7.93 -14.92
C ARG A 25 11.41 -7.30 -13.78
N CYS A 26 10.07 -7.39 -13.82
CA CYS A 26 9.22 -6.92 -12.72
C CYS A 26 9.58 -7.63 -11.40
N TRP A 27 9.64 -8.96 -11.41
CA TRP A 27 10.01 -9.74 -10.22
C TRP A 27 11.46 -9.52 -9.77
N ASP A 28 12.41 -9.47 -10.71
CA ASP A 28 13.82 -9.21 -10.40
C ASP A 28 13.96 -7.86 -9.66
N ARG A 29 13.29 -6.81 -10.12
CA ARG A 29 13.32 -5.49 -9.47
C ARG A 29 12.80 -5.55 -8.03
N ILE A 30 11.62 -6.14 -7.83
CA ILE A 30 11.02 -6.28 -6.49
C ILE A 30 11.93 -7.13 -5.59
N LYS A 31 12.39 -8.28 -6.09
CA LYS A 31 13.21 -9.21 -5.31
C LYS A 31 14.57 -8.61 -4.94
N THR A 32 15.24 -7.94 -5.87
CA THR A 32 16.50 -7.23 -5.57
C THR A 32 16.31 -6.20 -4.47
N TRP A 33 15.21 -5.44 -4.50
CA TRP A 33 14.91 -4.51 -3.42
C TRP A 33 14.69 -5.22 -2.08
N LEU A 34 13.89 -6.30 -2.05
CA LEU A 34 13.65 -7.07 -0.83
C LEU A 34 14.94 -7.69 -0.27
N THR A 35 15.79 -8.29 -1.09
CA THR A 35 17.06 -8.87 -0.63
C THR A 35 17.95 -7.81 0.03
N ASN A 36 17.95 -6.58 -0.50
CA ASN A 36 18.79 -5.50 0.02
C ASN A 36 18.20 -4.79 1.25
N HIS A 37 16.87 -4.71 1.36
CA HIS A 37 16.20 -3.86 2.34
C HIS A 37 15.30 -4.62 3.31
N PHE A 38 14.66 -5.71 2.88
CA PHE A 38 13.67 -6.45 3.66
C PHE A 38 13.75 -7.98 3.45
N PRO A 39 14.89 -8.61 3.81
CA PRO A 39 15.14 -10.04 3.56
C PRO A 39 14.13 -10.96 4.29
N GLU A 40 13.57 -10.52 5.41
CA GLU A 40 12.54 -11.24 6.15
C GLU A 40 11.26 -11.40 5.31
N ALA A 41 10.89 -10.38 4.52
CA ALA A 41 9.78 -10.47 3.58
C ALA A 41 10.15 -11.26 2.33
N GLU A 42 11.39 -11.14 1.83
CA GLU A 42 11.88 -11.99 0.72
C GLU A 42 11.76 -13.48 1.04
N ALA A 43 12.11 -13.87 2.27
CA ALA A 43 12.04 -15.26 2.73
C ALA A 43 10.63 -15.85 2.72
N THR A 44 9.59 -15.00 2.69
CA THR A 44 8.19 -15.45 2.58
C THR A 44 7.77 -15.76 1.14
N LEU A 45 8.53 -15.34 0.13
CA LEU A 45 8.15 -15.54 -1.26
C LEU A 45 8.16 -17.04 -1.61
N CYS A 46 7.00 -17.56 -2.00
CA CYS A 46 6.88 -18.94 -2.43
C CYS A 46 7.59 -19.15 -3.78
N LYS A 47 8.08 -20.37 -3.98
CA LYS A 47 8.56 -20.81 -5.31
C LYS A 47 7.44 -20.67 -6.35
N GLY A 48 7.83 -20.45 -7.59
CA GLY A 48 6.89 -20.34 -8.71
C GLY A 48 5.93 -21.51 -8.80
N ALA A 49 4.67 -21.21 -9.08
CA ALA A 49 3.63 -22.20 -9.27
C ALA A 49 3.92 -23.09 -10.50
N THR A 50 3.42 -24.32 -10.46
CA THR A 50 3.40 -25.20 -11.63
C THR A 50 2.19 -24.86 -12.53
N GLU A 51 2.22 -25.34 -13.78
CA GLU A 51 1.04 -25.25 -14.65
C GLU A 51 -0.17 -26.01 -14.06
N ALA A 52 0.08 -27.11 -13.33
CA ALA A 52 -0.97 -27.88 -12.68
C ALA A 52 -1.66 -27.07 -11.58
N ASP A 53 -0.90 -26.34 -10.75
CA ASP A 53 -1.46 -25.47 -9.70
C ASP A 53 -2.36 -24.38 -10.31
N ILE A 54 -1.89 -23.73 -11.38
CA ILE A 54 -2.66 -22.71 -12.09
C ILE A 54 -3.92 -23.33 -12.72
N GLN A 55 -3.79 -24.50 -13.33
CA GLN A 55 -4.92 -25.19 -13.96
C GLN A 55 -5.96 -25.63 -12.91
N GLU A 56 -5.53 -26.06 -11.73
CA GLU A 56 -6.40 -26.36 -10.60
C GLU A 56 -7.22 -25.14 -10.20
N LEU A 57 -6.58 -23.98 -9.99
CA LEU A 57 -7.27 -22.72 -9.67
C LEU A 57 -8.32 -22.37 -10.73
N GLU A 58 -7.94 -22.40 -12.00
CA GLU A 58 -8.85 -22.10 -13.11
C GLU A 58 -10.05 -23.04 -13.17
N ASN A 59 -9.82 -24.34 -12.94
CA ASN A 59 -10.85 -25.36 -12.94
C ASN A 59 -11.80 -25.20 -11.75
N VAL A 60 -11.25 -25.05 -10.54
CA VAL A 60 -12.02 -24.96 -9.29
C VAL A 60 -12.83 -23.67 -9.25
N LEU A 61 -12.24 -22.54 -9.66
CA LEU A 61 -12.91 -21.24 -9.63
C LEU A 61 -13.71 -20.94 -10.91
N LYS A 62 -13.60 -21.80 -11.94
CA LYS A 62 -14.24 -21.67 -13.26
C LYS A 62 -13.90 -20.35 -13.95
N VAL A 63 -12.62 -19.98 -13.95
CA VAL A 63 -12.08 -18.75 -14.54
C VAL A 63 -10.91 -19.08 -15.49
N LYS A 64 -10.47 -18.11 -16.28
CA LYS A 64 -9.21 -18.17 -17.03
C LYS A 64 -8.35 -16.98 -16.64
N LEU A 65 -7.20 -17.24 -16.02
CA LEU A 65 -6.32 -16.15 -15.60
C LEU A 65 -5.75 -15.45 -16.84
N PRO A 66 -5.66 -14.11 -16.84
CA PRO A 66 -4.92 -13.39 -17.88
C PRO A 66 -3.47 -13.90 -17.98
N LEU A 67 -2.92 -13.90 -19.20
CA LEU A 67 -1.60 -14.45 -19.46
C LEU A 67 -0.48 -13.80 -18.62
N PRO A 68 -0.44 -12.47 -18.42
CA PRO A 68 0.57 -11.85 -17.56
C PRO A 68 0.46 -12.32 -16.10
N THR A 69 -0.75 -12.41 -15.56
CA THR A 69 -1.03 -12.97 -14.22
C THR A 69 -0.56 -14.43 -14.10
N ARG A 70 -0.80 -15.29 -15.10
CA ARG A 70 -0.28 -16.67 -15.08
C ARG A 70 1.23 -16.69 -14.92
N ILE A 71 1.93 -15.90 -15.73
CA ILE A 71 3.40 -15.84 -15.72
C ILE A 71 3.91 -15.26 -14.38
N LEU A 72 3.22 -14.26 -13.81
CA LEU A 72 3.55 -13.71 -12.48
C LEU A 72 3.61 -14.83 -11.43
N TYR A 73 2.58 -15.68 -11.37
CA TYR A 73 2.51 -16.81 -10.45
C TYR A 73 3.51 -17.93 -10.79
N ARG A 74 3.84 -18.14 -12.08
CA ARG A 74 4.90 -19.08 -12.49
C ARG A 74 6.29 -18.68 -11.99
N PHE A 75 6.55 -17.39 -11.72
CA PHE A 75 7.80 -16.95 -11.08
C PHE A 75 7.75 -17.05 -9.56
N HIS A 76 6.67 -16.57 -8.93
CA HIS A 76 6.50 -16.63 -7.48
C HIS A 76 5.03 -16.87 -7.13
N ASN A 77 4.77 -17.94 -6.37
CA ASN A 77 3.41 -18.32 -5.98
C ASN A 77 2.93 -17.54 -4.74
N GLY A 78 2.96 -16.20 -4.78
CA GLY A 78 2.60 -15.37 -3.64
C GLY A 78 3.54 -15.50 -2.43
N GLN A 79 3.01 -15.23 -1.24
CA GLN A 79 3.73 -15.27 0.04
C GLN A 79 3.18 -16.32 0.98
N GLU A 80 4.06 -17.03 1.68
CA GLU A 80 3.68 -17.95 2.74
C GLU A 80 3.16 -17.17 3.95
N PHE A 81 1.90 -17.41 4.29
CA PHE A 81 1.36 -17.02 5.59
C PHE A 81 1.80 -18.05 6.61
N ALA A 82 2.70 -17.70 7.52
CA ALA A 82 2.79 -18.47 8.73
C ALA A 82 1.44 -18.36 9.46
N LYS A 83 0.79 -19.50 9.71
CA LYS A 83 -0.34 -19.57 10.64
C LYS A 83 0.15 -18.95 11.95
N ALA A 84 -0.46 -17.84 12.36
CA ALA A 84 -0.13 -17.23 13.64
C ALA A 84 -0.34 -18.28 14.74
N ASP A 85 0.69 -18.53 15.54
CA ASP A 85 0.53 -19.28 16.77
C ASP A 85 -0.33 -18.41 17.70
N PRO A 86 -1.50 -18.87 18.15
CA PRO A 86 -2.41 -18.03 18.94
C PRO A 86 -1.78 -17.54 20.26
N GLU A 87 -0.78 -18.25 20.79
CA GLU A 87 -0.14 -17.94 22.07
C GLU A 87 1.02 -16.93 21.98
N THR A 88 1.57 -16.66 20.79
CA THR A 88 2.67 -15.69 20.59
C THR A 88 2.29 -14.51 19.69
N SER A 89 0.98 -14.28 19.52
CA SER A 89 0.39 -13.33 18.56
C SER A 89 0.92 -11.89 18.66
N THR A 90 2.06 -11.64 18.04
CA THR A 90 2.34 -10.34 17.45
C THR A 90 1.34 -10.20 16.31
N PHE A 91 0.26 -9.46 16.55
CA PHE A 91 -0.76 -9.11 15.58
C PHE A 91 -0.15 -8.85 14.19
N GLY A 92 -0.66 -9.55 13.17
CA GLY A 92 -0.44 -9.28 11.74
C GLY A 92 1.03 -9.06 11.37
N ARG A 93 1.78 -10.13 11.11
CA ARG A 93 3.17 -10.05 10.62
C ARG A 93 3.31 -8.92 9.58
N SER A 94 4.31 -8.06 9.76
CA SER A 94 4.51 -6.87 8.94
C SER A 94 5.21 -7.14 7.59
N LEU A 95 5.18 -8.39 7.11
CA LEU A 95 6.01 -8.90 6.00
C LEU A 95 5.33 -8.87 4.62
N GLY A 96 4.13 -8.29 4.52
CA GLY A 96 3.36 -8.24 3.28
C GLY A 96 4.07 -7.47 2.18
N LEU A 97 4.19 -8.11 1.02
CA LEU A 97 4.89 -7.62 -0.17
C LEU A 97 4.31 -6.31 -0.69
N ILE A 98 3.00 -6.15 -0.60
CA ILE A 98 2.27 -4.97 -1.07
C ILE A 98 2.42 -3.81 -0.09
N GLY A 99 2.80 -4.07 1.16
CA GLY A 99 2.96 -3.05 2.18
C GLY A 99 1.66 -2.62 2.85
N GLY A 100 1.75 -1.52 3.58
CA GLY A 100 0.75 -1.16 4.58
C GLY A 100 0.85 0.26 5.13
N TYR A 101 0.05 0.50 6.16
CA TYR A 101 -0.01 1.73 6.95
C TYR A 101 -0.67 1.46 8.31
N SER A 102 -0.51 2.37 9.27
CA SER A 102 -1.00 2.20 10.64
C SER A 102 -1.44 3.52 11.27
N PHE A 103 -2.70 3.66 11.65
CA PHE A 103 -3.20 4.84 12.36
C PHE A 103 -4.31 4.45 13.35
N TYR A 104 -4.34 5.06 14.54
CA TYR A 104 -5.39 4.84 15.56
C TYR A 104 -5.72 3.35 15.84
N GLY A 105 -4.71 2.48 15.81
CA GLY A 105 -4.89 1.03 16.00
C GLY A 105 -5.41 0.27 14.78
N HIS A 106 -5.75 0.96 13.69
CA HIS A 106 -5.99 0.35 12.38
C HIS A 106 -4.65 0.05 11.72
N LEU A 107 -4.30 -1.23 11.64
CA LEU A 107 -3.14 -1.74 10.92
C LEU A 107 -3.62 -2.36 9.61
N VAL A 108 -2.89 -2.11 8.52
CA VAL A 108 -3.03 -2.81 7.25
C VAL A 108 -1.65 -3.23 6.79
N ASN A 109 -1.50 -4.48 6.39
CA ASN A 109 -0.31 -5.00 5.74
C ASN A 109 -0.72 -6.11 4.78
N VAL A 110 -0.50 -5.91 3.49
CA VAL A 110 -1.13 -6.72 2.42
C VAL A 110 -0.13 -7.70 1.84
N TYR A 111 -0.59 -8.94 1.71
CA TYR A 111 0.16 -10.06 1.16
C TYR A 111 -0.36 -10.42 -0.23
N LEU A 112 0.55 -10.80 -1.12
CA LEU A 112 0.17 -11.48 -2.36
C LEU A 112 -0.16 -12.94 -2.03
N LEU A 113 -1.39 -13.38 -2.30
CA LEU A 113 -1.84 -14.71 -1.89
C LEU A 113 -1.25 -15.81 -2.77
N PRO A 114 -0.81 -16.95 -2.19
CA PRO A 114 -0.53 -18.16 -2.94
C PRO A 114 -1.80 -18.72 -3.57
N ILE A 115 -1.67 -19.43 -4.70
CA ILE A 115 -2.79 -20.05 -5.44
C ILE A 115 -3.76 -20.82 -4.54
N CYS A 116 -3.26 -21.63 -3.60
CA CYS A 116 -4.11 -22.39 -2.68
C CYS A 116 -4.99 -21.46 -1.82
N GLN A 117 -4.45 -20.33 -1.37
CA GLN A 117 -5.21 -19.33 -0.62
C GLN A 117 -6.15 -18.53 -1.52
N ILE A 118 -5.78 -18.24 -2.77
CA ILE A 118 -6.69 -17.62 -3.74
C ILE A 118 -7.94 -18.47 -3.90
N ILE A 119 -7.81 -19.79 -4.04
CA ILE A 119 -8.94 -20.72 -4.16
C ILE A 119 -9.82 -20.63 -2.90
N LEU A 120 -9.23 -20.79 -1.71
CA LEU A 120 -9.94 -20.79 -0.44
C LEU A 120 -10.67 -19.46 -0.19
N GLU A 121 -9.95 -18.34 -0.28
CA GLU A 121 -10.45 -17.00 -0.01
C GLU A 121 -11.51 -16.57 -1.03
N THR A 122 -11.32 -16.90 -2.31
CA THR A 122 -12.32 -16.60 -3.35
C THR A 122 -13.61 -17.37 -3.09
N GLN A 123 -13.53 -18.66 -2.76
CA GLN A 123 -14.72 -19.47 -2.47
C GLN A 123 -15.45 -18.98 -1.21
N GLN A 124 -14.72 -18.69 -0.14
CA GLN A 124 -15.30 -18.16 1.10
C GLN A 124 -15.98 -16.81 0.87
N THR A 125 -15.34 -15.94 0.07
CA THR A 125 -15.87 -14.60 -0.23
C THR A 125 -17.11 -14.69 -1.14
N ARG A 126 -17.13 -15.56 -2.16
CA ARG A 126 -18.32 -15.81 -3.01
C ARG A 126 -19.54 -16.30 -2.23
N ARG A 127 -19.34 -16.97 -1.09
CA ARG A 127 -20.46 -17.36 -0.21
C ARG A 127 -21.12 -16.13 0.41
N ARG A 128 -20.33 -15.11 0.78
CA ARG A 128 -20.78 -13.88 1.44
C ARG A 128 -21.26 -12.81 0.46
N LEU A 129 -20.52 -12.59 -0.64
CA LEU A 129 -20.76 -11.52 -1.60
C LEU A 129 -21.46 -12.07 -2.84
N SER A 130 -22.74 -11.76 -2.99
CA SER A 130 -23.62 -12.33 -4.02
C SER A 130 -23.20 -11.94 -5.45
N PHE A 131 -22.73 -10.71 -5.67
CA PHE A 131 -22.30 -10.24 -7.00
C PHE A 131 -21.10 -11.06 -7.51
N LEU A 132 -20.19 -11.47 -6.62
CA LEU A 132 -19.02 -12.28 -6.96
C LEU A 132 -19.37 -13.67 -7.51
N ARG A 133 -20.61 -14.16 -7.31
CA ARG A 133 -21.04 -15.52 -7.70
C ARG A 133 -21.18 -15.68 -9.22
N ARG A 134 -21.55 -14.61 -9.93
CA ARG A 134 -21.79 -14.63 -11.39
C ARG A 134 -20.60 -14.09 -12.19
N SER A 135 -19.72 -13.37 -11.52
CA SER A 135 -18.56 -12.69 -12.10
C SER A 135 -17.28 -13.52 -12.00
N LYS A 136 -16.31 -13.26 -12.89
CA LYS A 136 -15.03 -14.00 -12.97
C LYS A 136 -13.92 -13.39 -12.08
N TYR A 137 -14.28 -12.88 -10.91
CA TYR A 137 -13.29 -12.37 -9.96
C TYR A 137 -12.59 -13.50 -9.19
N VAL A 138 -11.32 -13.27 -8.90
CA VAL A 138 -10.50 -14.05 -7.97
C VAL A 138 -9.78 -13.12 -6.99
N LEU A 139 -9.64 -13.54 -5.73
CA LEU A 139 -9.03 -12.75 -4.66
C LEU A 139 -7.52 -13.03 -4.64
N VAL A 140 -6.71 -12.05 -5.06
CA VAL A 140 -5.27 -12.25 -5.33
C VAL A 140 -4.37 -11.70 -4.23
N ALA A 141 -4.84 -10.74 -3.44
CA ALA A 141 -4.11 -10.18 -2.32
C ALA A 141 -5.05 -9.82 -1.17
N ALA A 142 -4.57 -9.95 0.06
CA ALA A 142 -5.33 -9.62 1.26
C ALA A 142 -4.45 -9.14 2.41
N SER A 143 -4.99 -8.29 3.27
CA SER A 143 -4.35 -8.00 4.56
C SER A 143 -4.67 -9.05 5.64
N SER A 144 -3.74 -9.19 6.58
CA SER A 144 -3.85 -10.05 7.77
C SER A 144 -4.37 -9.28 9.00
N THR A 145 -5.35 -8.40 8.80
CA THR A 145 -5.80 -7.42 9.80
C THR A 145 -7.30 -7.51 10.07
N TYR A 146 -7.77 -6.89 11.16
CA TYR A 146 -9.18 -6.99 11.59
C TYR A 146 -10.14 -6.48 10.51
N SER A 147 -9.89 -5.27 10.01
CA SER A 147 -10.53 -4.74 8.80
C SER A 147 -9.72 -5.19 7.59
N ARG A 148 -10.16 -6.27 6.95
CA ARG A 148 -9.44 -6.87 5.82
C ARG A 148 -9.50 -5.97 4.59
N LYS A 149 -8.34 -5.61 4.06
CA LYS A 149 -8.17 -5.02 2.73
C LYS A 149 -8.03 -6.14 1.71
N LEU A 150 -8.95 -6.20 0.73
CA LEU A 150 -9.04 -7.30 -0.24
C LEU A 150 -8.84 -6.78 -1.67
N PHE A 151 -8.11 -7.54 -2.47
CA PHE A 151 -7.87 -7.24 -3.88
C PHE A 151 -8.44 -8.32 -4.79
N PHE A 152 -9.21 -7.90 -5.79
CA PHE A 152 -9.94 -8.76 -6.72
C PHE A 152 -9.43 -8.55 -8.14
N LEU A 153 -8.92 -9.60 -8.77
CA LEU A 153 -8.63 -9.61 -10.20
C LEU A 153 -9.88 -10.08 -10.95
N ASN A 154 -10.37 -9.27 -11.89
CA ASN A 154 -11.39 -9.69 -12.84
C ASN A 154 -10.72 -10.41 -14.02
N CYS A 155 -10.90 -11.72 -14.08
CA CYS A 155 -10.27 -12.56 -15.09
C CYS A 155 -10.81 -12.37 -16.52
N THR A 156 -11.91 -11.62 -16.70
CA THR A 156 -12.51 -11.35 -18.02
C THR A 156 -11.84 -10.15 -18.70
N ASN A 157 -11.63 -9.07 -17.96
CA ASN A 157 -11.11 -7.82 -18.49
C ASN A 157 -9.70 -7.47 -17.97
N GLY A 158 -9.14 -8.27 -17.07
CA GLY A 158 -7.78 -8.10 -16.56
C GLY A 158 -7.62 -6.95 -15.56
N GLN A 159 -8.71 -6.32 -15.12
CA GLN A 159 -8.67 -5.23 -14.15
C GLN A 159 -8.50 -5.77 -12.72
N LEU A 160 -7.74 -5.04 -11.92
CA LEU A 160 -7.52 -5.27 -10.50
C LEU A 160 -8.32 -4.24 -9.72
N TYR A 161 -9.04 -4.70 -8.71
CA TYR A 161 -9.85 -3.86 -7.85
C TYR A 161 -9.47 -4.04 -6.39
N VAL A 162 -9.68 -3.00 -5.59
CA VAL A 162 -9.61 -3.06 -4.13
C VAL A 162 -11.02 -2.91 -3.56
N GLY A 163 -11.39 -3.74 -2.60
CA GLY A 163 -12.71 -3.69 -1.96
C GLY A 163 -12.82 -2.58 -0.92
N THR A 164 -14.04 -2.06 -0.76
CA THR A 164 -14.39 -1.15 0.33
C THR A 164 -14.80 -1.90 1.61
N ARG A 165 -15.33 -1.22 2.64
CA ARG A 165 -15.64 -1.82 3.96
C ARG A 165 -16.63 -2.98 3.89
N SER A 166 -17.61 -2.91 2.99
CA SER A 166 -18.66 -3.94 2.87
C SER A 166 -19.15 -3.98 1.43
N PRO A 167 -18.37 -4.57 0.51
CA PRO A 167 -18.70 -4.50 -0.90
C PRO A 167 -19.87 -5.43 -1.22
N LEU A 168 -21.03 -4.87 -1.53
CA LEU A 168 -22.23 -5.64 -1.87
C LEU A 168 -22.47 -5.71 -3.38
N THR A 169 -21.88 -4.78 -4.13
CA THR A 169 -22.00 -4.65 -5.59
C THR A 169 -20.66 -4.33 -6.25
N GLU A 170 -20.58 -4.40 -7.59
CA GLU A 170 -19.40 -3.97 -8.36
C GLU A 170 -19.10 -2.46 -8.25
N ARG A 171 -20.03 -1.65 -7.72
CA ARG A 171 -19.78 -0.22 -7.44
C ARG A 171 -18.98 -0.01 -6.15
N ASP A 172 -18.93 -1.03 -5.29
CA ASP A 172 -18.26 -0.98 -3.99
C ASP A 172 -16.81 -1.48 -4.07
N ILE A 173 -16.24 -1.54 -5.27
CA ILE A 173 -14.84 -1.90 -5.51
C ILE A 173 -14.20 -0.82 -6.39
N ILE A 174 -12.95 -0.47 -6.08
CA ILE A 174 -12.25 0.65 -6.71
C ILE A 174 -11.18 0.09 -7.65
N PRO A 175 -11.10 0.50 -8.93
CA PRO A 175 -10.06 0.05 -9.84
C PRO A 175 -8.67 0.54 -9.39
N CYS A 176 -7.69 -0.36 -9.39
CA CYS A 176 -6.32 -0.06 -8.96
C CYS A 176 -5.44 0.54 -10.06
N VAL A 177 -5.85 0.39 -11.33
CA VAL A 177 -5.08 0.81 -12.51
C VAL A 177 -6.02 1.49 -13.51
N PRO A 178 -5.60 2.57 -14.21
CA PRO A 178 -6.39 3.17 -15.28
C PRO A 178 -6.78 2.14 -16.35
N HIS A 179 -8.06 2.13 -16.75
CA HIS A 179 -8.61 1.09 -17.63
C HIS A 179 -7.92 1.08 -19.01
N ASP A 180 -7.62 2.26 -19.56
CA ASP A 180 -7.03 2.41 -20.90
C ASP A 180 -5.60 1.84 -21.03
N LEU A 181 -4.94 1.54 -19.91
CA LEU A 181 -3.63 0.88 -19.92
C LEU A 181 -3.74 -0.63 -20.09
N ILE A 182 -4.90 -1.23 -19.84
CA ILE A 182 -5.09 -2.69 -19.85
C ILE A 182 -5.32 -3.17 -21.28
N SER A 183 -4.54 -4.15 -21.71
CA SER A 183 -4.66 -4.74 -23.05
C SER A 183 -4.55 -6.27 -22.96
N LEU A 184 -5.68 -6.94 -23.22
CA LEU A 184 -5.78 -8.41 -23.22
C LEU A 184 -6.00 -9.02 -24.61
N HIS A 185 -6.40 -8.22 -25.60
CA HIS A 185 -6.86 -8.72 -26.90
C HIS A 185 -5.72 -8.91 -27.91
N GLN A 186 -5.90 -9.96 -28.71
CA GLN A 186 -5.00 -10.52 -29.70
C GLN A 186 -5.16 -9.80 -31.04
N GLU A 187 -4.21 -8.96 -31.43
CA GLU A 187 -3.88 -8.82 -32.85
C GLU A 187 -2.34 -8.84 -32.99
N LEU A 188 -1.85 -10.00 -33.47
CA LEU A 188 -0.54 -10.29 -34.02
C LEU A 188 0.70 -10.24 -33.10
N ASN A 189 0.70 -9.50 -31.99
CA ASN A 189 1.85 -9.43 -31.07
C ASN A 189 1.49 -9.75 -29.62
N SER A 190 1.54 -11.04 -29.26
CA SER A 190 1.36 -11.54 -27.88
C SER A 190 2.39 -10.99 -26.87
N SER A 191 3.35 -10.19 -27.32
CA SER A 191 4.37 -9.50 -26.53
C SER A 191 3.88 -8.32 -25.71
N GLU A 192 2.72 -7.75 -26.03
CA GLU A 192 2.24 -6.48 -25.47
C GLU A 192 1.09 -6.63 -24.48
N GLN A 193 0.68 -7.87 -24.18
CA GLN A 193 -0.37 -8.10 -23.19
C GLN A 193 0.01 -7.55 -21.83
N GLN A 194 -0.90 -6.82 -21.22
CA GLN A 194 -0.74 -6.26 -19.88
C GLN A 194 -2.08 -6.21 -19.17
N ASP A 195 -2.16 -6.93 -18.06
CA ASP A 195 -3.26 -6.84 -17.11
C ASP A 195 -2.90 -5.86 -15.98
N ALA A 196 -3.89 -5.50 -15.18
CA ALA A 196 -3.70 -4.59 -14.07
C ALA A 196 -2.79 -5.16 -12.97
N MET A 197 -2.70 -6.48 -12.82
CA MET A 197 -1.81 -7.10 -11.83
C MET A 197 -0.34 -6.83 -12.16
N LEU A 198 0.07 -7.05 -13.42
CA LEU A 198 1.42 -6.75 -13.88
C LEU A 198 1.71 -5.25 -13.80
N LEU A 199 0.81 -4.41 -14.29
CA LEU A 199 0.98 -2.95 -14.25
C LEU A 199 1.14 -2.42 -12.82
N TRP A 200 0.31 -2.91 -11.89
CA TRP A 200 0.36 -2.52 -10.49
C TRP A 200 1.68 -2.95 -9.83
N LEU A 201 2.13 -4.19 -10.07
CA LEU A 201 3.40 -4.69 -9.52
C LEU A 201 4.63 -3.99 -10.12
N GLU A 202 4.60 -3.65 -11.42
CA GLU A 202 5.66 -2.88 -12.06
C GLU A 202 5.80 -1.49 -11.41
N GLU A 203 4.67 -0.82 -11.16
CA GLU A 203 4.64 0.48 -10.48
C GLU A 203 5.06 0.37 -9.01
N HIS A 204 4.62 -0.67 -8.30
CA HIS A 204 5.05 -0.94 -6.92
C HIS A 204 6.57 -1.14 -6.84
N GLY A 205 7.13 -1.98 -7.71
CA GLY A 205 8.58 -2.18 -7.81
C GLY A 205 9.32 -0.89 -8.16
N ARG A 206 8.78 -0.06 -9.06
CA ARG A 206 9.35 1.26 -9.39
C ARG A 206 9.36 2.18 -8.17
N ARG A 207 8.26 2.24 -7.41
CA ARG A 207 8.14 3.07 -6.20
C ARG A 207 9.11 2.65 -5.10
N LEU A 208 9.33 1.34 -4.91
CA LEU A 208 10.34 0.81 -4.00
C LEU A 208 11.75 1.21 -4.43
N GLU A 209 12.12 0.94 -5.69
CA GLU A 209 13.45 1.21 -6.24
C GLU A 209 13.84 2.69 -6.18
N HIS A 210 12.88 3.60 -6.42
CA HIS A 210 13.13 5.05 -6.42
C HIS A 210 12.87 5.71 -5.06
N GLY A 211 12.59 4.95 -4.01
CA GLY A 211 12.42 5.47 -2.65
C GLY A 211 11.11 6.24 -2.41
N PHE A 212 10.14 6.17 -3.32
CA PHE A 212 8.82 6.77 -3.11
C PHE A 212 8.12 6.18 -1.88
N ILE A 213 8.32 4.88 -1.62
CA ILE A 213 7.88 4.17 -0.43
C ILE A 213 9.06 3.44 0.18
N LYS A 214 9.09 3.30 1.51
CA LYS A 214 10.25 2.80 2.25
C LYS A 214 9.86 1.81 3.32
N LEU A 215 10.85 1.05 3.78
CA LEU A 215 10.71 0.22 4.97
C LEU A 215 10.75 1.12 6.20
N HIS A 216 9.73 1.00 7.06
CA HIS A 216 9.67 1.65 8.36
C HIS A 216 9.71 0.61 9.47
N ASP A 217 10.38 0.95 10.57
CA ASP A 217 10.38 0.16 11.80
C ASP A 217 9.50 0.87 12.83
N GLU A 218 8.32 0.32 13.10
CA GLU A 218 7.33 0.90 14.03
C GLU A 218 7.39 0.22 15.41
N GLY A 219 8.51 -0.42 15.78
CA GLY A 219 8.72 -1.07 17.08
C GLY A 219 7.99 -2.41 17.25
N ASN A 220 6.87 -2.61 16.55
CA ASN A 220 6.14 -3.88 16.44
C ASN A 220 6.56 -4.72 15.22
N GLY A 221 7.60 -4.28 14.49
CA GLY A 221 8.13 -4.93 13.31
C GLY A 221 8.29 -3.98 12.13
N LYS A 222 9.11 -4.39 11.16
CA LYS A 222 9.37 -3.63 9.94
C LYS A 222 8.26 -3.85 8.92
N SER A 223 7.80 -2.81 8.23
CA SER A 223 6.82 -2.92 7.15
C SER A 223 7.13 -1.95 6.01
N ILE A 224 6.73 -2.30 4.78
CA ILE A 224 6.75 -1.36 3.66
C ILE A 224 5.64 -0.33 3.90
N ASN A 225 6.03 0.89 4.23
CA ASN A 225 5.10 1.99 4.49
C ASN A 225 4.68 2.65 3.16
N LEU A 226 3.38 2.66 2.90
CA LEU A 226 2.83 3.15 1.63
C LEU A 226 2.73 4.67 1.53
N PHE A 227 2.90 5.41 2.63
CA PHE A 227 2.88 6.87 2.61
C PHE A 227 4.06 7.39 1.80
N PRO A 228 3.82 8.11 0.68
CA PRO A 228 4.90 8.60 -0.15
C PRO A 228 5.87 9.50 0.60
N GLU A 229 7.16 9.43 0.26
CA GLU A 229 8.20 10.28 0.85
C GLU A 229 8.87 11.25 -0.13
N GLU A 230 8.74 10.99 -1.43
CA GLU A 230 9.39 11.76 -2.50
C GLU A 230 8.48 12.87 -3.06
N PRO A 231 9.05 13.92 -3.69
CA PRO A 231 8.31 15.08 -4.24
C PRO A 231 7.17 14.74 -5.20
N HIS A 232 6.31 15.74 -5.49
CA HIS A 232 5.04 15.68 -6.25
C HIS A 232 3.87 14.99 -5.56
N ILE A 233 4.12 13.97 -4.73
CA ILE A 233 3.09 13.28 -3.93
C ILE A 233 3.37 13.32 -2.41
N CYS A 234 4.46 13.99 -2.02
CA CYS A 234 4.77 14.38 -0.65
C CYS A 234 5.01 15.90 -0.64
N SER A 235 4.11 16.63 0.02
CA SER A 235 4.24 18.08 0.21
C SER A 235 5.32 18.37 1.24
N THR A 236 6.16 19.37 0.99
CA THR A 236 7.22 19.79 1.92
C THR A 236 7.15 21.30 2.14
N ALA A 237 7.24 21.74 3.39
CA ALA A 237 7.39 23.13 3.76
C ALA A 237 8.48 23.26 4.83
N VAL A 238 9.27 24.33 4.74
CA VAL A 238 10.25 24.69 5.77
C VAL A 238 9.95 26.11 6.24
N THR A 239 9.78 26.28 7.53
CA THR A 239 9.51 27.60 8.13
C THR A 239 10.31 27.71 9.42
N ASN A 240 11.10 28.77 9.55
CA ASN A 240 11.91 29.04 10.74
C ASN A 240 12.79 27.83 11.17
N GLY A 241 13.31 27.07 10.19
CA GLY A 241 14.14 25.89 10.41
C GLY A 241 13.38 24.59 10.68
N VAL A 242 12.07 24.63 10.95
CA VAL A 242 11.25 23.41 11.07
C VAL A 242 10.83 22.95 9.68
N LYS A 243 11.15 21.70 9.36
CA LYS A 243 10.73 21.03 8.13
C LYS A 243 9.51 20.15 8.43
N VAL A 244 8.48 20.32 7.61
CA VAL A 244 7.25 19.53 7.63
C VAL A 244 7.14 18.82 6.28
N ARG A 245 6.99 17.51 6.30
CA ARG A 245 6.63 16.71 5.12
C ARG A 245 5.29 16.01 5.35
N ALA A 246 4.42 16.05 4.35
CA ALA A 246 3.06 15.52 4.44
C ALA A 246 2.74 14.71 3.19
N SER A 247 2.19 13.51 3.38
CA SER A 247 1.58 12.76 2.28
C SER A 247 0.32 12.05 2.76
N ALA A 248 -0.56 11.70 1.82
CA ALA A 248 -1.86 11.12 2.10
C ALA A 248 -2.11 9.86 1.28
N LEU A 249 -3.00 9.02 1.78
CA LEU A 249 -3.46 7.79 1.16
C LEU A 249 -4.98 7.72 1.25
N VAL A 250 -5.57 7.17 0.22
CA VAL A 250 -6.96 6.74 0.21
C VAL A 250 -7.09 5.41 0.96
N ILE A 251 -8.13 5.24 1.79
CA ILE A 251 -8.31 4.06 2.68
C ILE A 251 -9.58 3.27 2.29
N PRO A 252 -9.57 2.56 1.13
CA PRO A 252 -10.73 1.84 0.61
C PRO A 252 -11.45 0.95 1.63
N GLU A 253 -10.72 0.13 2.38
CA GLU A 253 -11.29 -0.91 3.26
C GLU A 253 -12.10 -0.37 4.45
N LEU A 254 -12.10 0.95 4.67
CA LEU A 254 -12.92 1.62 5.67
C LEU A 254 -13.97 2.56 5.06
N MET A 255 -14.03 2.70 3.73
CA MET A 255 -15.05 3.48 3.04
C MET A 255 -16.38 2.76 3.01
N ASP A 256 -17.46 3.53 3.20
CA ASP A 256 -18.81 3.10 2.91
C ASP A 256 -19.36 3.94 1.76
N LEU A 257 -19.49 3.31 0.58
CA LEU A 257 -19.97 3.96 -0.64
C LEU A 257 -21.48 3.82 -0.82
N GLN A 258 -22.20 3.26 0.16
CA GLN A 258 -23.65 3.07 0.10
C GLN A 258 -24.45 4.21 0.70
N ASP A 259 -23.84 5.00 1.59
CA ASP A 259 -24.48 6.18 2.17
C ASP A 259 -24.53 7.31 1.14
N ASP A 260 -25.62 8.09 1.11
CA ASP A 260 -25.77 9.24 0.19
C ASP A 260 -24.70 10.32 0.44
N LEU A 261 -24.05 10.27 1.61
CA LEU A 261 -22.91 11.11 1.99
C LEU A 261 -21.53 10.55 1.60
N GLY A 262 -21.46 9.29 1.14
CA GLY A 262 -20.28 8.60 0.62
C GLY A 262 -18.95 9.07 1.24
N GLU A 263 -18.64 8.61 2.46
CA GLU A 263 -17.45 9.10 3.16
C GLU A 263 -16.19 8.44 2.61
N TYR A 264 -15.42 9.20 1.84
CA TYR A 264 -14.07 8.85 1.44
C TYR A 264 -13.14 9.05 2.64
N LEU A 265 -12.56 7.96 3.13
CA LEU A 265 -11.55 8.04 4.18
C LEU A 265 -10.15 8.25 3.58
N PHE A 266 -9.49 9.31 4.04
CA PHE A 266 -8.08 9.59 3.75
C PHE A 266 -7.27 9.47 5.03
N ALA A 267 -6.16 8.74 4.98
CA ALA A 267 -5.14 8.82 6.01
C ALA A 267 -4.01 9.75 5.54
N TYR A 268 -3.35 10.42 6.47
CA TYR A 268 -2.21 11.28 6.19
C TYR A 268 -1.08 11.01 7.18
N SER A 269 0.15 11.18 6.71
CA SER A 269 1.37 11.01 7.49
C SER A 269 2.17 12.29 7.47
N ILE A 270 2.38 12.87 8.67
CA ILE A 270 3.17 14.06 8.90
C ILE A 270 4.52 13.67 9.49
N ARG A 271 5.59 14.17 8.87
CA ARG A 271 6.99 14.03 9.29
C ARG A 271 7.53 15.40 9.66
N LEU A 272 8.01 15.52 10.89
CA LEU A 272 8.53 16.76 11.47
C LEU A 272 10.01 16.59 11.78
N SER A 273 10.83 17.51 11.29
CA SER A 273 12.26 17.57 11.59
C SER A 273 12.74 19.00 11.77
N LEU A 274 13.89 19.14 12.41
CA LEU A 274 14.55 20.43 12.59
C LEU A 274 15.83 20.44 11.78
N GLU A 275 15.99 21.46 10.95
CA GLU A 275 17.17 21.64 10.09
C GLU A 275 18.45 21.87 10.92
N PRO A 276 19.64 21.61 10.34
CA PRO A 276 20.94 21.72 11.04
C PRO A 276 21.16 23.04 11.79
N GLN A 277 20.68 24.16 11.24
CA GLN A 277 20.80 25.51 11.80
C GLN A 277 19.91 25.78 13.02
N GLY A 278 19.04 24.83 13.41
CA GLY A 278 18.09 25.02 14.51
C GLY A 278 16.86 25.84 14.10
N CYS A 279 16.01 26.16 15.08
CA CYS A 279 14.83 26.98 14.83
C CYS A 279 15.16 28.46 14.96
N ILE A 280 14.65 29.30 14.06
CA ILE A 280 14.98 30.73 14.01
C ILE A 280 13.76 31.54 14.44
N ILE A 281 13.87 32.29 15.54
CA ILE A 281 12.82 33.21 16.00
C ILE A 281 13.43 34.58 16.23
N ASN A 282 12.91 35.60 15.56
CA ASN A 282 13.38 36.99 15.66
C ASN A 282 14.91 37.12 15.44
N GLY A 283 15.47 36.35 14.51
CA GLY A 283 16.90 36.33 14.22
C GLY A 283 17.77 35.53 15.21
N MET A 284 17.19 35.00 16.29
CA MET A 284 17.90 34.12 17.23
C MET A 284 17.70 32.66 16.84
N SER A 285 18.78 31.87 16.86
CA SER A 285 18.74 30.42 16.64
C SER A 285 18.63 29.66 17.96
N PHE A 286 17.81 28.62 17.97
CA PHE A 286 17.67 27.68 19.08
C PHE A 286 17.92 26.25 18.59
N SER A 287 18.70 25.49 19.36
CA SER A 287 19.06 24.11 19.06
C SER A 287 17.95 23.09 19.28
N SER A 288 16.75 23.54 19.67
CA SER A 288 15.55 22.72 19.76
C SER A 288 14.29 23.57 19.77
N CYS A 289 13.18 22.96 19.38
CA CYS A 289 11.85 23.53 19.57
C CYS A 289 10.83 22.43 19.84
N GLN A 290 9.80 22.73 20.61
CA GLN A 290 8.75 21.79 20.94
C GLN A 290 7.43 22.21 20.30
N LEU A 291 6.76 21.27 19.65
CA LEU A 291 5.42 21.49 19.12
C LEU A 291 4.48 21.82 20.27
N HIS A 292 3.69 22.87 20.11
CA HIS A 292 2.67 23.30 21.07
C HIS A 292 1.26 23.13 20.52
N TRP A 293 1.05 23.56 19.26
CA TRP A 293 -0.27 23.71 18.69
C TRP A 293 -0.32 23.27 17.22
N ARG A 294 -1.48 22.80 16.76
CA ARG A 294 -1.81 22.53 15.36
C ARG A 294 -3.09 23.27 14.95
N HIS A 295 -3.11 23.77 13.73
CA HIS A 295 -4.30 24.32 13.10
C HIS A 295 -4.44 23.70 11.71
N TRP A 296 -5.57 23.06 11.44
CA TRP A 296 -5.90 22.44 10.15
C TRP A 296 -7.17 23.03 9.58
N ILE A 297 -7.12 23.39 8.30
CA ILE A 297 -8.26 23.69 7.44
C ILE A 297 -8.41 22.51 6.48
N ILE A 298 -9.57 21.85 6.55
CA ILE A 298 -9.88 20.68 5.71
C ILE A 298 -10.90 21.12 4.66
N ARG A 299 -10.59 20.85 3.40
CA ARG A 299 -11.44 21.18 2.26
C ARG A 299 -11.88 19.95 1.49
N ALA A 300 -13.13 19.96 1.03
CA ALA A 300 -13.69 19.03 0.07
C ALA A 300 -14.06 19.81 -1.18
N ASN A 301 -13.48 19.48 -2.34
CA ASN A 301 -13.64 20.24 -3.59
C ASN A 301 -13.51 21.78 -3.39
N ASP A 302 -12.42 22.20 -2.73
CA ASP A 302 -12.10 23.61 -2.40
C ASP A 302 -13.04 24.32 -1.41
N ILE A 303 -14.07 23.62 -0.91
CA ILE A 303 -14.98 24.15 0.13
C ILE A 303 -14.44 23.75 1.50
N VAL A 304 -14.29 24.71 2.42
CA VAL A 304 -13.90 24.44 3.82
C VAL A 304 -15.02 23.69 4.53
N ILE A 305 -14.73 22.47 4.97
CA ILE A 305 -15.68 21.61 5.68
C ILE A 305 -15.34 21.44 7.17
N SER A 306 -14.09 21.75 7.56
CA SER A 306 -13.68 21.69 8.96
C SER A 306 -12.50 22.62 9.24
N ASP A 307 -12.53 23.24 10.43
CA ASP A 307 -11.42 24.01 11.01
C ASP A 307 -11.08 23.38 12.37
N VAL A 308 -9.92 22.71 12.44
CA VAL A 308 -9.46 21.99 13.62
C VAL A 308 -8.30 22.75 14.25
N ASN A 309 -8.53 23.29 15.44
CA ASN A 309 -7.57 24.13 16.13
C ASN A 309 -7.33 23.59 17.55
N GLY A 310 -6.12 23.11 17.87
CA GLY A 310 -5.87 22.53 19.18
C GLY A 310 -4.40 22.24 19.52
N LYS A 311 -4.15 22.04 20.82
CA LYS A 311 -2.84 21.63 21.35
C LYS A 311 -2.43 20.24 20.86
N ALA A 312 -1.12 20.01 20.84
CA ALA A 312 -0.50 18.72 20.52
C ALA A 312 -0.79 18.21 19.10
N VAL A 313 -0.15 17.10 18.75
CA VAL A 313 -0.52 16.22 17.63
C VAL A 313 -0.69 14.83 18.21
N ILE A 314 -1.81 14.15 17.95
CA ILE A 314 -2.11 12.81 18.50
C ILE A 314 -1.89 12.68 20.03
N GLY A 315 -2.12 13.76 20.79
CA GLY A 315 -1.87 13.80 22.24
C GLY A 315 -0.40 13.98 22.65
N GLN A 316 0.50 14.20 21.70
CA GLN A 316 1.94 14.36 21.91
C GLN A 316 2.43 15.78 21.59
N PHE A 317 3.48 16.20 22.30
CA PHE A 317 4.18 17.48 22.12
C PHE A 317 5.64 17.19 21.73
N PRO A 318 5.93 16.78 20.48
CA PRO A 318 7.27 16.37 20.08
C PRO A 318 8.31 17.50 20.23
N LEU A 319 9.46 17.16 20.83
CA LEU A 319 10.64 18.01 20.89
C LEU A 319 11.55 17.68 19.72
N LEU A 320 11.78 18.64 18.83
CA LEU A 320 12.65 18.48 17.68
C LEU A 320 14.06 18.99 17.99
N ARG A 321 15.07 18.28 17.49
CA ARG A 321 16.49 18.66 17.57
C ARG A 321 17.14 18.44 16.20
N PRO A 322 18.12 19.27 15.81
CA PRO A 322 18.89 19.04 14.60
C PRO A 322 19.54 17.67 14.60
N GLY A 323 19.45 16.95 13.48
CA GLY A 323 20.05 15.61 13.30
C GLY A 323 19.37 14.47 14.06
N ALA A 324 18.33 14.74 14.85
CA ALA A 324 17.52 13.68 15.45
C ALA A 324 16.64 12.99 14.39
N GLN A 325 16.19 11.77 14.70
CA GLN A 325 15.20 11.09 13.89
C GLN A 325 13.93 11.95 13.76
N GLU A 326 13.33 11.95 12.58
CA GLU A 326 12.09 12.68 12.35
C GLU A 326 10.98 12.18 13.28
N PHE A 327 10.20 13.10 13.81
CA PHE A 327 8.96 12.73 14.47
C PHE A 327 7.91 12.46 13.39
N VAL A 328 7.36 11.25 13.38
CA VAL A 328 6.35 10.81 12.40
C VAL A 328 5.06 10.49 13.13
N TYR A 329 3.94 11.02 12.63
CA TYR A 329 2.62 10.57 13.07
C TYR A 329 1.67 10.41 11.89
N GLN A 330 0.75 9.47 12.04
CA GLN A 330 -0.29 9.14 11.07
C GLN A 330 -1.66 9.41 11.70
N SER A 331 -2.59 9.94 10.90
CA SER A 331 -3.96 10.26 11.30
C SER A 331 -4.86 10.13 10.08
N CYS A 332 -6.17 10.35 10.23
CA CYS A 332 -7.13 10.26 9.14
C CYS A 332 -8.21 11.33 9.22
N THR A 333 -8.85 11.59 8.08
CA THR A 333 -10.05 12.42 7.97
C THR A 333 -11.01 11.82 6.95
N PRO A 334 -12.31 11.73 7.25
CA PRO A 334 -13.31 11.51 6.22
C PRO A 334 -13.47 12.78 5.37
N LEU A 335 -13.79 12.60 4.10
CA LEU A 335 -14.22 13.65 3.17
C LEU A 335 -15.49 13.16 2.44
N PRO A 336 -16.46 14.05 2.16
CA PRO A 336 -17.65 13.71 1.37
C PRO A 336 -17.38 13.63 -0.14
N THR A 337 -16.12 13.84 -0.57
CA THR A 337 -15.72 13.92 -1.98
C THR A 337 -14.44 13.13 -2.23
N PRO A 338 -14.22 12.63 -3.47
CA PRO A 338 -13.00 11.89 -3.82
C PRO A 338 -11.75 12.79 -3.89
N SER A 339 -11.91 14.11 -3.82
CA SER A 339 -10.86 15.12 -3.86
C SER A 339 -11.04 16.18 -2.77
N GLY A 340 -9.92 16.62 -2.20
CA GLY A 340 -9.88 17.64 -1.16
C GLY A 340 -8.45 17.97 -0.74
N SER A 341 -8.32 18.84 0.26
CA SER A 341 -7.03 19.24 0.81
C SER A 341 -7.07 19.31 2.35
N ILE A 342 -5.90 19.10 2.95
CA ILE A 342 -5.65 19.36 4.37
C ILE A 342 -4.47 20.30 4.42
N GLU A 343 -4.72 21.52 4.89
CA GLU A 343 -3.73 22.60 4.92
C GLU A 343 -3.71 23.21 6.31
N GLY A 344 -2.58 23.75 6.74
CA GLY A 344 -2.51 24.22 8.12
C GLY A 344 -1.16 24.73 8.55
N SER A 345 -1.04 24.92 9.87
CA SER A 345 0.18 25.36 10.50
C SER A 345 0.40 24.66 11.84
N PHE A 346 1.66 24.61 12.24
CA PHE A 346 2.07 24.20 13.57
C PHE A 346 2.68 25.39 14.30
N THR A 347 2.36 25.52 15.59
CA THR A 347 3.04 26.46 16.48
C THR A 347 4.08 25.70 17.28
N PHE A 348 5.33 26.12 17.16
CA PHE A 348 6.46 25.64 17.94
C PHE A 348 6.93 26.69 18.92
N ILE A 349 7.41 26.23 20.07
CA ILE A 349 8.02 27.08 21.10
C ILE A 349 9.51 26.72 21.19
N PRO A 350 10.43 27.70 21.24
CA PRO A 350 11.86 27.43 21.42
C PRO A 350 12.15 26.62 22.68
N GLY A 351 13.11 25.70 22.56
CA GLY A 351 13.51 24.85 23.66
C GLY A 351 12.47 23.78 24.01
N ARG A 352 12.46 23.40 25.29
CA ARG A 352 11.52 22.43 25.86
C ARG A 352 10.52 23.18 26.73
N TYR A 353 9.25 22.93 26.51
CA TYR A 353 8.15 23.37 27.35
C TYR A 353 8.32 22.76 28.76
N ALA A 354 8.59 23.60 29.75
CA ALA A 354 8.50 23.19 31.15
C ALA A 354 7.02 23.19 31.53
N PHE A 355 6.44 22.02 31.83
CA PHE A 355 5.19 22.00 32.56
C PHE A 355 5.45 22.63 33.94
N MET A 356 4.96 23.84 34.18
CA MET A 356 4.61 24.23 35.54
C MET A 356 3.41 23.36 35.90
N LEU A 357 3.66 22.32 36.70
CA LEU A 357 2.63 21.70 37.51
C LEU A 357 2.14 22.80 38.46
N PHE A 358 0.93 23.32 38.21
CA PHE A 358 0.21 24.13 39.18
C PHE A 358 -0.60 23.23 40.10
#